data_AF-A0AAJ5WT98-F1
#
_entry.id   AF-A0AAJ5WT98-F1
#
_cell.length_a   1.000
_cell.length_b   1.000
_cell.length_c   1.000
_cell.angle_alpha   90.00
_cell.angle_beta   90.00
_cell.angle_gamma   90.00
#
_symmetry.space_group_name_H-M   'P 1'
#
loop_
_entity.id
_entity.type
_entity.pdbx_description
1 polymer ?
#
loop_
_entity_poly.entity_id
_entity_poly.type
_entity_poly.pdbx_seq_one_letter_code
_entity_poly.pdbx_strand_id
1 'polypeptide(L)'
;MKTIILLILLTASLPSAAQGVFSNQTTAALQKVIQDYPNRFLNIRGDRIQEHDHSIEYASKVRIPGSLHCVVTEANTAAVAFGWTCNLFQTTDPQKARDKFQELFNQIRNTIIKIEGAKPFILNGDYEQPSADALQAVIQFRFVPATTQVRNLKVTLTLQYQEEWTIVLDVFETAPAETAVAAP
;
A
#
# COMPACT_ATOMS: atom_id res chain seq x y z
N MET A 1 26.34 60.04 28.00
CA MET A 1 25.76 58.78 28.53
C MET A 1 24.86 58.22 27.45
N LYS A 2 25.09 56.97 27.03
CA LYS A 2 24.67 56.40 25.75
C LYS A 2 23.57 55.38 26.04
N THR A 3 22.32 55.69 25.72
CA THR A 3 21.19 54.76 25.94
C THR A 3 21.00 53.92 24.68
N ILE A 4 21.32 52.63 24.77
CA ILE A 4 21.10 51.65 23.72
C ILE A 4 19.72 51.02 23.98
N ILE A 5 18.78 51.22 23.06
CA ILE A 5 17.48 50.55 23.06
C ILE A 5 17.64 49.28 22.21
N LEU A 6 17.58 48.12 22.85
CA LEU A 6 17.69 46.81 22.19
C LEU A 6 16.28 46.33 21.78
N LEU A 7 16.07 46.23 20.47
CA LEU A 7 14.92 45.58 19.83
C LEU A 7 14.93 44.07 20.11
N ILE A 8 13.84 43.50 20.60
CA ILE A 8 13.59 42.05 20.57
C ILE A 8 12.36 41.82 19.68
N LEU A 9 12.63 41.46 18.41
CA LEU A 9 11.64 40.95 17.48
C LEU A 9 11.33 39.49 17.83
N LEU A 10 10.12 39.26 18.31
CA LEU A 10 9.57 37.94 18.60
C LEU A 10 9.15 37.28 17.28
N THR A 11 10.07 36.56 16.62
CA THR A 11 9.72 35.74 15.44
C THR A 11 9.07 34.45 15.90
N ALA A 12 7.74 34.41 15.86
CA ALA A 12 6.96 33.19 15.99
C ALA A 12 7.29 32.26 14.80
N SER A 13 8.10 31.24 15.05
CA SER A 13 8.34 30.14 14.11
C SER A 13 7.08 29.29 14.01
N LEU A 14 6.33 29.43 12.91
CA LEU A 14 5.28 28.50 12.52
C LEU A 14 5.92 27.13 12.20
N PRO A 15 5.41 26.00 12.72
CA PRO A 15 5.82 24.71 12.21
C PRO A 15 5.27 24.53 10.79
N SER A 16 6.16 24.55 9.80
CA SER A 16 5.87 24.14 8.44
C SER A 16 5.57 22.65 8.43
N ALA A 17 4.28 22.28 8.40
CA ALA A 17 3.87 20.89 8.17
C ALA A 17 4.30 20.49 6.75
N ALA A 18 5.40 19.75 6.64
CA ALA A 18 5.82 19.06 5.42
C ALA A 18 4.90 17.88 5.11
N GLN A 19 3.58 18.11 5.01
CA GLN A 19 2.59 17.14 4.61
C GLN A 19 2.35 17.27 3.11
N GLY A 20 3.12 16.56 2.28
CA GLY A 20 2.82 16.55 0.85
C GLY A 20 3.76 15.72 -0.02
N VAL A 21 5.03 15.54 0.38
CA VAL A 21 6.00 14.82 -0.46
C VAL A 21 5.81 13.30 -0.34
N PHE A 22 5.55 12.78 0.86
CA PHE A 22 5.42 11.35 1.11
C PHE A 22 4.12 10.76 0.53
N SER A 23 2.98 11.44 0.70
CA SER A 23 1.68 11.00 0.14
C SER A 23 1.73 10.88 -1.39
N ASN A 24 2.35 11.84 -2.09
CA ASN A 24 2.48 11.80 -3.53
C ASN A 24 3.33 10.61 -4.01
N GLN A 25 4.33 10.19 -3.24
CA GLN A 25 5.21 9.08 -3.60
C GLN A 25 4.52 7.72 -3.41
N THR A 26 3.78 7.53 -2.31
CA THR A 26 2.95 6.33 -2.09
C THR A 26 1.93 6.17 -3.22
N THR A 27 1.20 7.23 -3.54
CA THR A 27 0.22 7.26 -4.63
C THR A 27 0.87 6.98 -5.99
N ALA A 28 2.02 7.59 -6.29
CA ALA A 28 2.71 7.36 -7.56
C ALA A 28 3.23 5.93 -7.72
N ALA A 29 3.76 5.33 -6.65
CA ALA A 29 4.18 3.93 -6.66
C ALA A 29 2.98 3.00 -6.86
N LEU A 30 1.89 3.21 -6.10
CA LEU A 30 0.67 2.42 -6.21
C LEU A 30 0.02 2.54 -7.60
N GLN A 31 0.03 3.74 -8.19
CA GLN A 31 -0.41 3.94 -9.57
C GLN A 31 0.39 3.08 -10.54
N LYS A 32 1.72 3.07 -10.44
CA LYS A 32 2.58 2.24 -11.30
C LYS A 32 2.30 0.75 -11.14
N VAL A 33 2.12 0.29 -9.90
CA VAL A 33 1.80 -1.13 -9.62
C VAL A 33 0.48 -1.51 -10.27
N ILE A 34 -0.59 -0.73 -10.04
CA ILE A 34 -1.92 -1.03 -10.58
C ILE A 34 -1.94 -0.88 -12.11
N GLN A 35 -1.20 0.07 -12.68
CA GLN A 35 -1.06 0.21 -14.14
C GLN A 35 -0.40 -1.02 -14.78
N ASP A 36 0.43 -1.76 -14.04
CA ASP A 36 1.09 -2.96 -14.55
C ASP A 36 0.29 -4.26 -14.33
N TYR A 37 -0.87 -4.18 -13.67
CA TYR A 37 -1.76 -5.32 -13.49
C TYR A 37 -2.12 -6.05 -14.81
N PRO A 38 -2.48 -5.36 -15.92
CA PRO A 38 -2.74 -6.03 -17.19
C PRO A 38 -1.57 -6.85 -17.74
N ASN A 39 -0.34 -6.49 -17.35
CA ASN A 39 0.88 -7.23 -17.70
C ASN A 39 1.28 -8.23 -16.62
N ARG A 40 0.41 -8.55 -15.66
CA ARG A 40 0.70 -9.48 -14.55
C ARG A 40 1.96 -9.08 -13.77
N PHE A 41 2.16 -7.77 -13.59
CA PHE A 41 3.32 -7.18 -12.90
C PHE A 41 4.69 -7.50 -13.53
N LEU A 42 4.73 -7.97 -14.79
CA LEU A 42 5.97 -8.37 -15.47
C LEU A 42 6.95 -7.21 -15.67
N ASN A 43 6.46 -5.98 -15.87
CA ASN A 43 7.34 -4.83 -16.13
C ASN A 43 7.96 -4.29 -14.84
N ILE A 44 7.24 -4.41 -13.73
CA ILE A 44 7.74 -4.03 -12.40
C ILE A 44 8.51 -5.15 -11.69
N ARG A 45 8.61 -6.33 -12.29
CA ARG A 45 9.40 -7.46 -11.80
C ARG A 45 10.90 -7.23 -12.02
N GLY A 46 11.68 -7.43 -10.97
CA GLY A 46 13.15 -7.37 -10.96
C GLY A 46 13.77 -8.76 -10.78
N ASP A 47 14.89 -8.80 -10.07
CA ASP A 47 15.67 -10.02 -9.88
C ASP A 47 14.93 -11.04 -9.02
N ARG A 48 15.14 -12.32 -9.31
CA ARG A 48 14.56 -13.42 -8.53
C ARG A 48 15.21 -13.45 -7.14
N ILE A 49 14.37 -13.50 -6.10
CA ILE A 49 14.79 -13.58 -4.69
C ILE A 49 14.73 -15.01 -4.21
N GLN A 50 13.57 -15.65 -4.38
CA GLN A 50 13.29 -16.96 -3.79
C GLN A 50 12.36 -17.77 -4.70
N GLU A 51 12.48 -19.09 -4.61
CA GLU A 51 11.53 -20.05 -5.19
C GLU A 51 11.09 -20.99 -4.08
N HIS A 52 9.79 -21.21 -4.03
CA HIS A 52 9.08 -22.14 -3.17
C HIS A 52 8.40 -23.19 -4.06
N ASP A 53 7.87 -24.26 -3.46
CA ASP A 53 7.25 -25.38 -4.19
C ASP A 53 6.12 -24.94 -5.15
N HIS A 54 5.43 -23.85 -4.84
CA HIS A 54 4.27 -23.35 -5.62
C HIS A 54 4.32 -21.85 -5.94
N SER A 55 5.43 -21.17 -5.69
CA SER A 55 5.56 -19.74 -5.99
C SER A 55 7.00 -19.31 -6.20
N ILE A 56 7.18 -18.24 -6.97
CA ILE A 56 8.47 -17.59 -7.18
C ILE A 56 8.32 -16.13 -6.77
N GLU A 57 9.26 -15.65 -5.97
CA GLU A 57 9.32 -14.27 -5.53
C GLU A 57 10.46 -13.52 -6.23
N TYR A 58 10.14 -12.31 -6.65
CA TYR A 58 11.05 -11.41 -7.33
C TYR A 58 11.08 -10.07 -6.62
N ALA A 59 12.23 -9.40 -6.60
CA ALA A 59 12.34 -8.03 -6.13
C ALA A 59 11.49 -7.12 -7.02
N SER A 60 10.70 -6.23 -6.43
CA SER A 60 9.97 -5.24 -7.23
C SER A 60 10.88 -4.06 -7.60
N LYS A 61 10.86 -3.67 -8.88
CA LYS A 61 11.44 -2.43 -9.39
C LYS A 61 10.68 -1.19 -8.90
N VAL A 62 9.41 -1.36 -8.53
CA VAL A 62 8.58 -0.29 -7.96
C VAL A 62 8.51 -0.47 -6.46
N ARG A 63 8.94 0.57 -5.72
CA ARG A 63 8.93 0.57 -4.26
C ARG A 63 8.28 1.84 -3.74
N ILE A 64 7.57 1.72 -2.61
CA ILE A 64 7.11 2.88 -1.85
C ILE A 64 8.31 3.40 -1.03
N PRO A 65 8.68 4.68 -1.14
CA PRO A 65 9.79 5.22 -0.36
C PRO A 65 9.59 5.01 1.14
N GLY A 66 10.65 4.58 1.83
CA GLY A 66 10.59 4.23 3.25
C GLY A 66 10.02 2.84 3.55
N SER A 67 9.62 2.07 2.53
CA SER A 67 9.24 0.66 2.72
C SER A 67 10.47 -0.21 3.01
N LEU A 68 10.25 -1.31 3.73
CA LEU A 68 11.27 -2.28 4.06
C LEU A 68 11.67 -3.06 2.80
N HIS A 69 10.69 -3.64 2.12
CA HIS A 69 10.86 -4.32 0.83
C HIS A 69 9.52 -4.46 0.11
N CYS A 70 9.58 -4.57 -1.21
CA CYS A 70 8.42 -4.95 -2.01
C CYS A 70 8.80 -6.08 -2.97
N VAL A 71 7.89 -7.04 -3.13
CA VAL A 71 8.08 -8.25 -3.92
C VAL A 71 6.97 -8.39 -4.95
N VAL A 72 7.28 -9.01 -6.08
CA VAL A 72 6.31 -9.54 -7.04
C VAL A 72 6.30 -11.05 -6.87
N THR A 73 5.13 -11.61 -6.61
CA THR A 73 4.93 -13.05 -6.44
C THR A 73 4.18 -13.59 -7.64
N GLU A 74 4.76 -14.62 -8.25
CA GLU A 74 4.13 -15.45 -9.26
C GLU A 74 3.79 -16.78 -8.59
N ALA A 75 2.51 -17.10 -8.47
CA ALA A 75 2.04 -18.28 -7.76
C ALA A 75 1.33 -19.22 -8.72
N ASN A 76 1.66 -20.51 -8.65
CA ASN A 76 1.00 -21.58 -9.39
C ASN A 76 -0.17 -22.14 -8.58
N THR A 77 -1.01 -21.26 -8.01
CA THR A 77 -2.16 -21.66 -7.20
C THR A 77 -3.47 -21.25 -7.86
N ALA A 78 -4.55 -21.98 -7.56
CA ALA A 78 -5.87 -21.68 -8.09
C ALA A 78 -6.48 -20.38 -7.50
N ALA A 79 -5.93 -19.84 -6.41
CA ALA A 79 -6.52 -18.69 -5.69
C ALA A 79 -5.92 -17.34 -6.13
N VAL A 80 -4.61 -17.29 -6.34
CA VAL A 80 -3.87 -16.09 -6.77
C VAL A 80 -2.82 -16.53 -7.80
N ALA A 81 -2.86 -15.91 -8.98
CA ALA A 81 -1.87 -16.18 -10.03
C ALA A 81 -0.66 -15.23 -9.91
N PHE A 82 -0.92 -13.93 -9.64
CA PHE A 82 0.11 -12.91 -9.53
C PHE A 82 -0.25 -11.89 -8.46
N GLY A 83 0.75 -11.39 -7.75
CA GLY A 83 0.60 -10.36 -6.73
C GLY A 83 1.83 -9.49 -6.60
N TRP A 84 1.62 -8.29 -6.07
CA TRP A 84 2.65 -7.40 -5.58
C TRP A 84 2.37 -7.14 -4.10
N THR A 85 3.40 -7.32 -3.27
CA THR A 85 3.31 -7.14 -1.83
C THR A 85 4.40 -6.18 -1.40
N CYS A 86 4.08 -5.23 -0.53
CA CYS A 86 5.08 -4.34 0.04
C CYS A 86 4.94 -4.20 1.55
N ASN A 87 6.02 -4.52 2.26
CA ASN A 87 6.16 -4.34 3.69
C ASN A 87 6.56 -2.89 3.98
N LEU A 88 5.61 -2.11 4.49
CA LEU A 88 5.72 -0.66 4.61
C LEU A 88 6.33 -0.20 5.93
N PHE A 89 6.08 -0.94 7.01
CA PHE A 89 6.46 -0.54 8.35
C PHE A 89 6.50 -1.75 9.28
N GLN A 90 7.39 -1.70 10.27
CA GLN A 90 7.52 -2.72 11.29
C GLN A 90 7.87 -2.08 12.64
N THR A 91 7.26 -2.56 13.72
CA THR A 91 7.53 -2.07 15.08
C THR A 91 7.05 -3.04 16.16
N THR A 92 7.68 -3.01 17.33
CA THR A 92 7.18 -3.70 18.54
C THR A 92 6.12 -2.87 19.29
N ASP A 93 5.97 -1.58 18.98
CA ASP A 93 5.05 -0.68 19.67
C ASP A 93 3.65 -0.70 18.99
N PRO A 94 2.61 -1.26 19.66
CA PRO A 94 1.28 -1.38 19.09
C PRO A 94 0.64 -0.03 18.78
N GLN A 95 0.96 1.03 19.53
CA GLN A 95 0.37 2.35 19.27
C GLN A 95 0.98 2.96 18.01
N LYS A 96 2.30 2.90 17.85
CA LYS A 96 2.96 3.37 16.62
C LYS A 96 2.48 2.62 15.38
N ALA A 97 2.23 1.32 15.51
CA ALA A 97 1.68 0.52 14.42
C ALA A 97 0.28 1.00 14.00
N ARG A 98 -0.62 1.25 14.96
CA ARG A 98 -1.96 1.79 14.68
C ARG A 98 -1.93 3.18 14.07
N ASP A 99 -1.11 4.06 14.61
CA ASP A 99 -0.95 5.43 14.10
C ASP A 99 -0.44 5.41 12.65
N LYS A 100 0.58 4.58 12.38
CA LYS A 100 1.13 4.44 11.03
C LYS A 100 0.15 3.78 10.06
N PHE A 101 -0.64 2.82 10.52
CA PHE A 101 -1.68 2.17 9.73
C PHE A 101 -2.77 3.15 9.31
N GLN A 102 -3.22 4.01 10.22
CA GLN A 102 -4.16 5.08 9.92
C GLN A 102 -3.56 6.14 8.96
N GLU A 103 -2.30 6.52 9.18
CA GLU A 103 -1.59 7.45 8.30
C GLU A 103 -1.53 6.91 6.86
N LEU A 104 -1.13 5.65 6.69
CA LEU A 104 -1.05 4.99 5.38
C LEU A 104 -2.42 4.85 4.72
N PHE A 105 -3.46 4.48 5.47
CA PHE A 105 -4.83 4.49 4.97
C PHE A 105 -5.21 5.86 4.41
N ASN A 106 -4.93 6.93 5.15
CA ASN A 106 -5.27 8.30 4.74
C ASN A 106 -4.51 8.76 3.48
N GLN A 107 -3.30 8.24 3.25
CA GLN A 107 -2.55 8.51 2.02
C GLN A 107 -3.09 7.73 0.82
N ILE A 108 -3.57 6.51 1.04
CA ILE A 108 -4.01 5.61 -0.04
C ILE A 108 -5.45 5.92 -0.45
N ARG A 109 -6.34 6.18 0.51
CA ARG A 109 -7.75 6.48 0.22
C ARG A 109 -7.88 7.69 -0.71
N ASN A 110 -8.87 7.65 -1.59
CA ASN A 110 -9.12 8.66 -2.61
C ASN A 110 -7.98 8.85 -3.63
N THR A 111 -7.03 7.91 -3.71
CA THR A 111 -6.02 7.92 -4.76
C THR A 111 -6.69 7.73 -6.13
N ILE A 112 -6.37 8.60 -7.08
CA ILE A 112 -6.82 8.49 -8.47
C ILE A 112 -5.84 7.62 -9.24
N ILE A 113 -6.35 6.54 -9.83
CA ILE A 113 -5.60 5.60 -10.66
C ILE A 113 -6.03 5.77 -12.11
N LYS A 114 -5.06 5.91 -13.02
CA LYS A 114 -5.31 6.00 -14.46
C LYS A 114 -4.69 4.79 -15.14
N ILE A 115 -5.48 3.93 -15.75
CA ILE A 115 -4.99 2.85 -16.61
C ILE A 115 -5.18 3.30 -18.06
N GLU A 116 -4.19 3.05 -18.92
CA GLU A 116 -4.29 3.43 -20.33
C GLU A 116 -5.50 2.75 -21.00
N GLY A 117 -6.28 3.52 -21.77
CA GLY A 117 -7.51 3.04 -22.39
C GLY A 117 -8.70 2.85 -21.43
N ALA A 118 -8.57 3.19 -20.15
CA ALA A 118 -9.63 3.14 -19.15
C ALA A 118 -10.03 4.52 -18.64
N LYS A 119 -11.25 4.64 -18.10
CA LYS A 119 -11.63 5.81 -17.31
C LYS A 119 -10.84 5.80 -15.99
N PRO A 120 -10.48 6.97 -15.43
CA PRO A 120 -9.84 7.02 -14.12
C PRO A 120 -10.70 6.36 -13.04
N PHE A 121 -10.04 5.66 -12.12
CA PHE A 121 -10.63 5.05 -10.95
C PHE A 121 -10.22 5.81 -9.70
N ILE A 122 -11.08 5.82 -8.69
CA ILE A 122 -10.73 6.25 -7.34
C ILE A 122 -10.61 5.00 -6.49
N LEU A 123 -9.48 4.85 -5.81
CA LEU A 123 -9.29 3.82 -4.81
C LEU A 123 -9.89 4.30 -3.49
N ASN A 124 -10.95 3.66 -3.02
CA ASN A 124 -11.66 4.07 -1.81
C ASN A 124 -11.78 2.91 -0.82
N GLY A 125 -11.84 3.20 0.47
CA GLY A 125 -11.94 2.19 1.53
C GLY A 125 -12.48 2.81 2.80
N ASP A 126 -12.99 1.96 3.67
CA ASP A 126 -13.52 2.37 4.97
C ASP A 126 -12.49 2.01 6.03
N TYR A 127 -12.16 2.96 6.89
CA TYR A 127 -11.26 2.71 8.01
C TYR A 127 -12.07 2.37 9.25
N GLU A 128 -11.78 1.22 9.81
CA GLU A 128 -12.21 0.83 11.13
C GLU A 128 -10.98 0.72 12.02
N GLN A 129 -11.04 1.35 13.20
CA GLN A 129 -9.92 1.29 14.14
C GLN A 129 -9.80 -0.15 14.67
N PRO A 130 -8.62 -0.79 14.54
CA PRO A 130 -8.41 -2.12 15.09
C PRO A 130 -8.67 -2.13 16.60
N SER A 131 -9.38 -3.14 17.10
CA SER A 131 -9.54 -3.31 18.55
C SER A 131 -8.18 -3.55 19.22
N ALA A 132 -8.08 -3.23 20.51
CA ALA A 132 -6.81 -3.36 21.24
C ALA A 132 -6.27 -4.81 21.24
N ASP A 133 -7.17 -5.79 21.18
CA ASP A 133 -6.85 -7.22 21.24
C ASP A 133 -6.74 -7.89 19.86
N ALA A 134 -7.03 -7.16 18.77
CA ALA A 134 -6.98 -7.70 17.43
C ALA A 134 -5.52 -7.84 16.96
N LEU A 135 -5.06 -9.07 16.74
CA LEU A 135 -3.73 -9.36 16.17
C LEU A 135 -3.64 -9.06 14.67
N GLN A 136 -4.78 -8.80 14.02
CA GLN A 136 -4.85 -8.46 12.61
C GLN A 136 -6.00 -7.50 12.33
N ALA A 137 -5.79 -6.57 11.40
CA ALA A 137 -6.83 -5.77 10.78
C ALA A 137 -6.54 -5.60 9.29
N VAL A 138 -7.58 -5.69 8.46
CA VAL A 138 -7.45 -5.62 7.00
C VAL A 138 -8.40 -4.57 6.47
N ILE A 139 -7.87 -3.61 5.70
CA ILE A 139 -8.65 -2.65 4.95
C ILE A 139 -8.61 -3.06 3.48
N GLN A 140 -9.76 -3.43 2.94
CA GLN A 140 -9.90 -3.70 1.51
C GLN A 140 -10.37 -2.46 0.78
N PHE A 141 -9.55 -1.99 -0.16
CA PHE A 141 -9.94 -0.89 -1.03
C PHE A 141 -10.77 -1.39 -2.22
N ARG A 142 -11.63 -0.51 -2.72
CA ARG A 142 -12.54 -0.72 -3.84
C ARG A 142 -12.27 0.33 -4.91
N PHE A 143 -12.33 -0.08 -6.16
CA PHE A 143 -12.25 0.83 -7.30
C PHE A 143 -13.62 1.45 -7.57
N VAL A 144 -13.65 2.78 -7.70
CA VAL A 144 -14.86 3.54 -8.02
C VAL A 144 -14.63 4.35 -9.31
N PRO A 145 -15.39 4.09 -10.39
CA PRO A 145 -16.42 3.08 -10.52
C PRO A 145 -15.84 1.66 -10.60
N ALA A 146 -16.59 0.67 -10.10
CA ALA A 146 -16.23 -0.73 -10.26
C ALA A 146 -16.48 -1.16 -11.72
N THR A 147 -15.42 -1.41 -12.48
CA THR A 147 -15.52 -1.87 -13.87
C THR A 147 -15.04 -3.31 -14.02
N THR A 148 -15.32 -3.93 -15.17
CA THR A 148 -14.85 -5.28 -15.48
C THR A 148 -13.32 -5.38 -15.54
N GLN A 149 -12.63 -4.32 -15.94
CA GLN A 149 -11.16 -4.29 -16.09
C GLN A 149 -10.41 -4.51 -14.77
N VAL A 150 -10.99 -4.11 -13.64
CA VAL A 150 -10.36 -4.21 -12.30
C VAL A 150 -11.16 -5.09 -11.34
N ARG A 151 -12.11 -5.88 -11.86
CA ARG A 151 -13.03 -6.68 -11.04
C ARG A 151 -12.29 -7.70 -10.15
N ASN A 152 -11.26 -8.32 -10.70
CA ASN A 152 -10.48 -9.36 -10.04
C ASN A 152 -9.27 -8.80 -9.28
N LEU A 153 -8.97 -7.51 -9.45
CA LEU A 153 -7.88 -6.86 -8.76
C LEU A 153 -8.32 -6.47 -7.35
N LYS A 154 -7.54 -6.90 -6.36
CA LYS A 154 -7.71 -6.53 -4.95
C LYS A 154 -6.55 -5.67 -4.51
N VAL A 155 -6.87 -4.70 -3.65
CA VAL A 155 -5.88 -3.88 -2.97
C VAL A 155 -6.21 -3.91 -1.48
N THR A 156 -5.27 -4.36 -0.66
CA THR A 156 -5.48 -4.50 0.80
C THR A 156 -4.33 -3.87 1.57
N LEU A 157 -4.67 -3.14 2.62
CA LEU A 157 -3.71 -2.68 3.63
C LEU A 157 -3.96 -3.49 4.90
N THR A 158 -2.98 -4.27 5.33
CA THR A 158 -3.06 -5.19 6.44
C THR A 158 -2.13 -4.75 7.56
N LEU A 159 -2.65 -4.62 8.77
CA LEU A 159 -1.89 -4.58 10.00
C LEU A 159 -1.92 -5.97 10.61
N GLN A 160 -0.77 -6.55 10.94
CA GLN A 160 -0.72 -7.88 11.55
C GLN A 160 0.42 -8.00 12.56
N TYR A 161 0.21 -8.82 13.59
CA TYR A 161 1.20 -9.16 14.61
C TYR A 161 1.59 -10.63 14.49
N GLN A 162 2.90 -10.90 14.48
CA GLN A 162 3.47 -12.25 14.65
C GLN A 162 4.48 -12.21 15.79
N GLU A 163 5.63 -11.59 15.54
CA GLU A 163 6.66 -11.25 16.55
C GLU A 163 6.73 -9.72 16.74
N GLU A 164 6.49 -8.98 15.66
CA GLU A 164 6.38 -7.53 15.62
C GLU A 164 5.15 -7.15 14.80
N TRP A 165 4.62 -5.94 15.03
CA TRP A 165 3.58 -5.38 14.19
C TRP A 165 4.15 -5.01 12.84
N THR A 166 3.55 -5.53 11.78
CA THR A 166 3.93 -5.24 10.40
C THR A 166 2.73 -4.68 9.64
N ILE A 167 2.98 -3.67 8.81
CA ILE A 167 1.99 -3.12 7.89
C ILE A 167 2.37 -3.52 6.46
N VAL A 168 1.44 -4.20 5.80
CA VAL A 168 1.61 -4.75 4.45
C VAL A 168 0.58 -4.13 3.51
N LEU A 169 1.02 -3.72 2.32
CA LEU A 169 0.14 -3.32 1.23
C LEU A 169 0.25 -4.35 0.11
N ASP A 170 -0.87 -4.96 -0.23
CA ASP A 170 -0.95 -5.97 -1.29
C ASP A 170 -1.80 -5.47 -2.46
N VAL A 171 -1.38 -5.82 -3.66
CA VAL A 171 -2.11 -5.64 -4.92
C VAL A 171 -2.06 -6.97 -5.66
N PHE A 172 -3.18 -7.69 -5.74
CA PHE A 172 -3.18 -9.06 -6.26
C PHE A 172 -4.45 -9.38 -7.03
N GLU A 173 -4.33 -10.38 -7.91
CA GLU A 173 -5.47 -10.91 -8.66
C GLU A 173 -6.07 -12.11 -7.92
N THR A 174 -7.37 -12.05 -7.65
CA THR A 174 -8.14 -13.22 -7.20
C THR A 174 -8.68 -13.97 -8.41
N ALA A 175 -8.74 -15.30 -8.34
CA ALA A 175 -9.38 -16.10 -9.37
C ALA A 175 -10.83 -15.65 -9.64
N PRO A 176 -11.33 -15.78 -10.90
CA PRO A 176 -12.72 -15.50 -11.21
C PRO A 176 -13.64 -16.38 -10.37
N ALA A 177 -14.70 -15.80 -9.79
CA ALA A 177 -15.63 -16.51 -8.89
C ALA A 177 -16.25 -17.79 -9.48
N GLU A 178 -16.23 -17.97 -10.80
CA GLU A 178 -16.77 -19.14 -11.50
C GLU A 178 -15.93 -20.42 -11.33
N THR A 179 -14.65 -20.31 -10.95
CA THR A 179 -13.77 -21.48 -10.71
C THR A 179 -13.72 -21.94 -9.26
N ALA A 180 -14.24 -21.15 -8.31
CA ALA A 180 -14.17 -21.47 -6.87
C ALA A 180 -15.24 -22.49 -6.40
N VAL A 181 -16.22 -22.82 -7.26
CA VAL A 181 -17.32 -23.77 -6.94
C VAL A 181 -17.06 -25.16 -7.55
N ALA A 182 -15.97 -25.35 -8.29
CA ALA A 182 -15.62 -26.61 -8.93
C ALA A 182 -14.36 -27.22 -8.29
N ALA A 183 -14.44 -27.51 -6.99
CA ALA A 183 -13.56 -28.49 -6.35
C ALA A 183 -14.48 -29.57 -5.72
N PRO A 184 -14.32 -30.86 -6.09
CA PRO A 184 -15.16 -31.95 -5.59
C PRO A 184 -14.94 -32.25 -4.10
#